data_AF-A0A1L7RAF4-F1
#
_entry.id   AF-A0A1L7RAF4-F1
#
_cell.length_a   1.000
_cell.length_b   1.000
_cell.length_c   1.000
_cell.angle_alpha   90.00
_cell.angle_beta   90.00
_cell.angle_gamma   90.00
#
_symmetry.space_group_name_H-M   'P 1'
#
loop_
_entity.id
_entity.type
_entity.pdbx_description
1 polymer ?
#
loop_
_entity_poly.entity_id
_entity_poly.type
_entity_poly.pdbx_seq_one_letter_code
_entity_poly.pdbx_strand_id
1 'polypeptide(L)'
;MSIALALHLLAALATAMVAGFLAMYCLTIGGFFSHMVRTGQIEALQRHYAPFRRRTHLKTTYAAAMLLQFFASVAALAASWHTPLIGRVLAVAALPLLLTVHRVTGFTEPEETLVSGRPIADDAAARYLRLNLPLHALYACFYTLAATWLLAELART
;
A
#
# COMPACT_ATOMS: atom_id res chain seq x y z
N MET A 1 -30.28 -1.82 4.69
CA MET A 1 -28.91 -2.37 4.55
C MET A 1 -28.46 -2.91 5.89
N SER A 2 -28.07 -4.18 6.01
CA SER A 2 -27.58 -4.73 7.28
C SER A 2 -26.20 -4.17 7.62
N ILE A 3 -25.83 -4.16 8.91
CA ILE A 3 -24.49 -3.73 9.36
C ILE A 3 -23.41 -4.57 8.68
N ALA A 4 -23.61 -5.89 8.56
CA ALA A 4 -22.68 -6.78 7.86
C ALA A 4 -22.48 -6.38 6.39
N LEU A 5 -23.56 -6.05 5.66
CA LEU A 5 -23.47 -5.60 4.27
C LEU A 5 -22.74 -4.25 4.17
N ALA A 6 -23.02 -3.30 5.07
CA ALA A 6 -22.35 -2.01 5.10
C ALA A 6 -20.82 -2.15 5.34
N LEU A 7 -20.42 -3.02 6.28
CA LEU A 7 -19.01 -3.30 6.57
C LEU A 7 -18.32 -3.99 5.40
N HIS A 8 -18.99 -4.92 4.72
CA HIS A 8 -18.46 -5.57 3.53
C HIS A 8 -18.25 -4.56 2.39
N LEU A 9 -19.23 -3.71 2.11
CA LEU A 9 -19.09 -2.63 1.12
C LEU A 9 -17.93 -1.68 1.47
N LEU A 10 -17.82 -1.28 2.74
CA LEU A 10 -16.71 -0.43 3.19
C LEU A 10 -15.35 -1.12 2.98
N ALA A 11 -15.23 -2.40 3.33
CA ALA A 11 -14.02 -3.17 3.10
C ALA A 11 -13.66 -3.26 1.61
N ALA A 12 -14.65 -3.50 0.74
CA ALA A 12 -14.45 -3.55 -0.71
C ALA A 12 -13.95 -2.20 -1.26
N LEU A 13 -14.62 -1.10 -0.90
CA LEU A 13 -14.25 0.24 -1.35
C LEU A 13 -12.87 0.66 -0.84
N ALA A 14 -12.58 0.45 0.45
CA ALA A 14 -11.29 0.79 1.03
C ALA A 14 -10.15 -0.06 0.45
N THR A 15 -10.39 -1.35 0.20
CA THR A 15 -9.41 -2.24 -0.44
C THR A 15 -9.15 -1.84 -1.89
N ALA A 16 -10.18 -1.50 -2.65
CA ALA A 16 -10.06 -1.00 -4.02
C ALA A 16 -9.32 0.36 -4.07
N MET A 17 -9.59 1.26 -3.10
CA MET A 17 -8.89 2.53 -2.98
C MET A 17 -7.38 2.32 -2.76
N VAL A 18 -6.99 1.41 -1.86
CA VAL A 18 -5.57 1.06 -1.63
C VAL A 18 -4.95 0.41 -2.86
N ALA A 19 -5.67 -0.49 -3.53
CA ALA A 19 -5.23 -1.11 -4.78
C ALA A 19 -4.92 -0.04 -5.86
N GLY A 20 -5.86 0.90 -6.06
CA GLY A 20 -5.70 2.00 -7.01
C GLY A 20 -4.56 2.94 -6.63
N PHE A 21 -4.39 3.25 -5.34
CA PHE A 21 -3.25 4.02 -4.85
C PHE A 21 -1.90 3.34 -5.16
N LEU A 22 -1.76 2.05 -4.88
CA LEU A 22 -0.53 1.30 -5.14
C LEU A 22 -0.23 1.19 -6.65
N ALA A 23 -1.26 0.95 -7.46
CA ALA A 23 -1.12 0.94 -8.92
C ALA A 23 -0.68 2.31 -9.44
N MET A 24 -1.35 3.39 -9.00
CA MET A 24 -0.98 4.76 -9.35
C MET A 24 0.45 5.08 -8.91
N TYR A 25 0.86 4.67 -7.70
CA TYR A 25 2.23 4.84 -7.21
C TYR A 25 3.24 4.21 -8.16
N CYS A 26 3.01 2.96 -8.60
CA CYS A 26 3.91 2.28 -9.53
C CYS A 26 4.05 3.03 -10.86
N LEU A 27 2.94 3.55 -11.38
CA LEU A 27 2.90 4.23 -12.68
C LEU A 27 3.43 5.66 -12.63
N THR A 28 3.37 6.32 -11.48
CA THR A 28 3.67 7.76 -11.35
C THR A 28 4.78 8.01 -10.34
N ILE A 29 4.45 8.20 -9.07
CA ILE A 29 5.37 8.69 -8.03
C ILE A 29 6.54 7.73 -7.82
N GLY A 30 6.28 6.43 -7.68
CA GLY A 30 7.32 5.41 -7.53
C GLY A 30 8.20 5.31 -8.78
N GLY A 31 7.61 5.45 -9.97
CA GLY A 31 8.35 5.50 -11.23
C GLY A 31 9.26 6.74 -11.31
N PHE A 32 8.73 7.90 -10.95
CA PHE A 32 9.46 9.16 -10.89
C PHE A 32 10.61 9.10 -9.86
N PHE A 33 10.37 8.61 -8.65
CA PHE A 33 11.44 8.44 -7.65
C PHE A 33 12.52 7.48 -8.14
N SER A 34 12.12 6.36 -8.75
CA SER A 34 13.08 5.41 -9.33
C SER A 34 13.89 6.05 -10.47
N HIS A 35 13.27 6.91 -11.29
CA HIS A 35 13.98 7.68 -12.31
C HIS A 35 15.01 8.63 -11.68
N MET A 36 14.60 9.42 -10.69
CA MET A 36 15.48 10.38 -10.00
C MET A 36 16.67 9.70 -9.33
N VAL A 37 16.47 8.53 -8.69
CA VAL A 37 17.57 7.75 -8.11
C VAL A 37 18.50 7.22 -9.20
N ARG A 38 17.95 6.70 -10.30
CA ARG A 38 18.74 6.12 -11.40
C ARG A 38 19.59 7.16 -12.14
N THR A 39 19.15 8.41 -12.20
CA THR A 39 19.85 9.51 -12.89
C THR A 39 20.73 10.35 -11.95
N GLY A 40 20.95 9.90 -10.70
CA GLY A 40 21.80 10.59 -9.73
C GLY A 40 21.19 11.88 -9.16
N GLN A 41 19.88 12.07 -9.28
CA GLN A 41 19.15 13.28 -8.87
C GLN A 41 18.53 13.16 -7.47
N ILE A 42 19.11 12.33 -6.60
CA ILE A 42 18.57 12.05 -5.25
C ILE A 42 18.46 13.34 -4.42
N GLU A 43 19.50 14.18 -4.43
CA GLU A 43 19.50 15.42 -3.66
C GLU A 43 18.37 16.38 -4.10
N ALA A 44 18.15 16.50 -5.41
CA ALA A 44 17.08 17.32 -5.96
C ALA A 44 15.70 16.78 -5.52
N LEU A 45 15.49 15.46 -5.62
CA LEU A 45 14.28 14.80 -5.13
C LEU A 45 14.06 15.10 -3.64
N GLN A 46 15.07 14.88 -2.80
CA GLN A 46 14.99 15.04 -1.35
C GLN A 46 14.73 16.48 -0.92
N ARG A 47 15.36 17.45 -1.60
CA ARG A 47 15.21 18.89 -1.35
C ARG A 47 13.77 19.35 -1.46
N HIS A 48 12.99 18.77 -2.37
CA HIS A 48 11.60 19.15 -2.60
C HIS A 48 10.61 18.21 -1.91
N TYR A 49 10.81 16.89 -1.99
CA TYR A 49 9.83 15.92 -1.51
C TYR A 49 9.81 15.80 0.00
N ALA A 50 10.96 15.82 0.68
CA ALA A 50 11.00 15.62 2.13
C ALA A 50 10.28 16.76 2.90
N PRO A 51 10.45 18.05 2.57
CA PRO A 51 9.66 19.13 3.16
C PRO A 51 8.16 19.00 2.86
N PHE A 52 7.79 18.65 1.62
CA PHE A 52 6.40 18.40 1.24
C PHE A 52 5.80 17.29 2.11
N ARG A 53 6.43 16.11 2.17
CA ARG A 53 5.98 14.95 2.96
C ARG A 53 5.76 15.30 4.44
N ARG A 54 6.65 16.09 5.04
CA ARG A 54 6.52 16.52 6.43
C ARG A 54 5.37 17.51 6.62
N ARG A 55 5.31 18.56 5.80
CA ARG A 55 4.32 19.65 5.95
C ARG A 55 2.88 19.20 5.67
N THR A 56 2.70 18.22 4.78
CA THR A 56 1.37 17.66 4.47
C THR A 56 0.99 16.47 5.34
N HIS A 57 1.86 16.08 6.28
CA HIS A 57 1.69 14.88 7.11
C HIS A 57 1.41 13.61 6.29
N LEU A 58 1.97 13.54 5.08
CA LEU A 58 1.65 12.49 4.10
C LEU A 58 1.86 11.09 4.68
N LYS A 59 2.87 10.93 5.55
CA LYS A 59 3.12 9.66 6.24
C LYS A 59 1.91 9.18 7.06
N THR A 60 1.37 10.08 7.86
CA THR A 60 0.23 9.81 8.74
C THR A 60 -1.03 9.60 7.90
N THR A 61 -1.23 10.40 6.86
CA THR A 61 -2.41 10.30 5.98
C THR A 61 -2.47 8.95 5.27
N TYR A 62 -1.37 8.47 4.68
CA TYR A 62 -1.38 7.14 4.06
C TYR A 62 -1.57 6.04 5.12
N ALA A 63 -0.93 6.17 6.28
CA ALA A 63 -1.05 5.17 7.35
C ALA A 63 -2.50 5.05 7.84
N ALA A 64 -3.21 6.18 7.99
CA ALA A 64 -4.62 6.19 8.34
C ALA A 64 -5.49 5.49 7.29
N ALA A 65 -5.23 5.71 6.00
CA ALA A 65 -5.97 5.04 4.92
C ALA A 65 -5.74 3.51 4.91
N MET A 66 -4.49 3.06 5.12
CA MET A 66 -4.15 1.64 5.23
C MET A 66 -4.81 0.99 6.45
N LEU A 67 -4.82 1.68 7.60
CA LEU A 67 -5.47 1.20 8.82
C LEU A 67 -7.00 1.15 8.68
N LEU A 68 -7.61 2.16 8.06
CA LEU A 68 -9.04 2.15 7.75
C LEU A 68 -9.40 0.91 6.91
N GLN A 69 -8.64 0.64 5.84
CA GLN A 69 -8.85 -0.56 5.03
C GLN A 69 -8.73 -1.84 5.86
N PHE A 70 -7.69 -1.96 6.68
CA PHE A 70 -7.46 -3.15 7.48
C PHE A 70 -8.58 -3.38 8.50
N PHE A 71 -8.94 -2.37 9.29
CA PHE A 71 -9.99 -2.51 10.30
C PHE A 71 -11.38 -2.70 9.68
N ALA A 72 -11.68 -2.07 8.54
CA ALA A 72 -12.91 -2.35 7.79
C ALA A 72 -12.98 -3.82 7.36
N SER A 73 -11.87 -4.39 6.89
CA SER A 73 -11.80 -5.79 6.46
C SER A 73 -11.95 -6.76 7.63
N VAL A 74 -11.32 -6.47 8.77
CA VAL A 74 -11.48 -7.25 10.02
C VAL A 74 -12.94 -7.21 10.50
N ALA A 75 -13.55 -6.02 10.51
CA ALA A 75 -14.95 -5.87 10.90
C ALA A 75 -15.90 -6.61 9.94
N ALA A 76 -15.67 -6.53 8.63
CA ALA A 76 -16.46 -7.25 7.63
C ALA A 76 -16.35 -8.78 7.76
N LEU A 77 -15.15 -9.28 8.10
CA LEU A 77 -14.93 -10.69 8.35
C LEU A 77 -15.62 -11.15 9.66
N ALA A 78 -15.50 -10.36 10.73
CA ALA A 78 -16.13 -10.67 12.01
C ALA A 78 -17.66 -10.61 11.97
N ALA A 79 -18.23 -9.67 11.21
CA ALA A 79 -19.67 -9.46 11.11
C ALA A 79 -20.42 -10.55 10.34
N SER A 80 -19.72 -11.37 9.56
CA SER A 80 -20.32 -12.50 8.84
C SER A 80 -19.28 -13.59 8.59
N TRP A 81 -19.27 -14.65 9.39
CA TRP A 81 -18.30 -15.73 9.24
C TRP A 81 -18.78 -16.86 8.30
N HIS A 82 -19.81 -16.61 7.49
CA HIS A 82 -20.35 -17.61 6.57
C HIS A 82 -19.70 -17.51 5.19
N THR A 83 -19.49 -18.66 4.57
CA THR A 83 -18.91 -18.78 3.22
C THR A 83 -19.78 -18.10 2.16
N PRO A 84 -19.18 -17.52 1.11
CA PRO A 84 -17.73 -17.44 0.82
C PRO A 84 -16.98 -16.41 1.69
N LEU A 85 -15.74 -16.74 2.12
CA LEU A 85 -14.90 -15.89 2.98
C LEU A 85 -13.59 -15.42 2.32
N ILE A 86 -13.29 -15.88 1.11
CA ILE A 86 -11.97 -15.74 0.49
C ILE A 86 -11.59 -14.27 0.30
N GLY A 87 -12.50 -13.41 -0.14
CA GLY A 87 -12.24 -11.99 -0.33
C GLY A 87 -11.92 -11.28 0.98
N ARG A 88 -12.69 -11.57 2.02
CA ARG A 88 -12.50 -11.01 3.36
C ARG A 88 -11.21 -11.47 4.02
N VAL A 89 -10.86 -12.76 3.87
CA VAL A 89 -9.58 -13.29 4.35
C VAL A 89 -8.40 -12.64 3.63
N LEU A 90 -8.45 -12.55 2.29
CA LEU A 90 -7.40 -11.88 1.51
C LEU A 90 -7.26 -10.41 1.92
N ALA A 91 -8.36 -9.68 2.09
CA ALA A 91 -8.33 -8.26 2.46
C ALA A 91 -7.75 -8.01 3.87
N VAL A 92 -8.01 -8.90 4.83
CA VAL A 92 -7.39 -8.86 6.16
C VAL A 92 -5.89 -9.18 6.08
N ALA A 93 -5.51 -10.16 5.25
CA ALA A 93 -4.11 -10.58 5.10
C ALA A 93 -3.23 -9.56 4.37
N ALA A 94 -3.82 -8.64 3.60
CA ALA A 94 -3.10 -7.73 2.71
C ALA A 94 -2.08 -6.82 3.43
N LEU A 95 -2.50 -6.13 4.49
CA LEU A 95 -1.60 -5.24 5.23
C LEU A 95 -0.51 -6.01 6.00
N PRO A 96 -0.80 -7.08 6.76
CA PRO A 96 0.23 -7.92 7.38
C PRO A 96 1.25 -8.47 6.38
N LEU A 97 0.79 -8.94 5.21
CA LEU A 97 1.66 -9.43 4.14
C LEU A 97 2.58 -8.31 3.65
N LEU A 98 2.03 -7.13 3.33
CA LEU A 98 2.82 -5.99 2.86
C LEU A 98 3.91 -5.61 3.87
N LEU A 99 3.56 -5.48 5.15
CA LEU A 99 4.49 -5.08 6.21
C LEU A 99 5.59 -6.14 6.41
N THR A 100 5.21 -7.42 6.36
CA THR A 100 6.14 -8.53 6.51
C THR A 100 7.13 -8.57 5.34
N VAL A 101 6.63 -8.45 4.10
CA VAL A 101 7.48 -8.46 2.90
C VAL A 101 8.41 -7.25 2.87
N HIS A 102 7.94 -6.05 3.21
CA HIS A 102 8.80 -4.85 3.35
C HIS A 102 9.97 -5.08 4.30
N ARG A 103 9.68 -5.67 5.47
CA ARG A 103 10.68 -5.92 6.49
C ARG A 103 11.67 -7.00 6.07
N VAL A 104 11.18 -8.15 5.58
CA VAL A 104 12.02 -9.32 5.27
C VAL A 104 12.93 -9.07 4.07
N THR A 105 12.51 -8.22 3.12
CA THR A 105 13.32 -7.85 1.96
C THR A 105 14.36 -6.76 2.28
N GLY A 106 14.27 -6.15 3.46
CA GLY A 106 15.12 -5.02 3.86
C GLY A 106 14.83 -3.75 3.07
N PHE A 107 13.61 -3.58 2.55
CA PHE A 107 13.24 -2.42 1.74
C PHE A 107 12.84 -1.20 2.59
N THR A 108 12.34 -1.42 3.82
CA THR A 108 11.84 -0.36 4.72
C THR A 108 12.83 0.79 4.93
N GLU A 109 14.09 0.47 5.17
CA GLU A 109 15.10 1.49 5.50
C GLU A 109 15.54 2.33 4.29
N PRO A 110 15.90 1.73 3.13
CA PRO A 110 16.15 2.49 1.91
C PRO A 110 15.01 3.42 1.52
N GLU A 111 13.77 2.92 1.59
CA GLU A 111 12.58 3.71 1.25
C GLU A 111 12.42 4.92 2.18
N GLU A 112 12.37 4.70 3.50
CA GLU A 112 12.20 5.79 4.47
C GLU A 112 13.36 6.79 4.40
N THR A 113 14.58 6.33 4.16
CA THR A 113 15.76 7.20 4.00
C THR A 113 15.62 8.09 2.77
N LEU A 114 15.25 7.53 1.62
CA LEU A 114 15.02 8.30 0.41
C LEU A 114 13.98 9.39 0.63
N VAL A 115 12.84 9.07 1.23
CA VAL A 115 11.72 10.02 1.39
C VAL A 115 11.82 10.96 2.59
N SER A 116 12.75 10.71 3.52
CA SER A 116 12.97 11.56 4.70
C SER A 116 13.93 12.73 4.45
N GLY A 117 14.69 12.68 3.35
CA GLY A 117 15.71 13.66 3.02
C GLY A 117 17.04 13.44 3.75
N ARG A 118 17.23 12.25 4.33
CA ARG A 118 18.51 11.85 4.92
C ARG A 118 19.49 11.42 3.81
N PRO A 119 20.80 11.64 3.99
CA PRO A 119 21.80 11.09 3.07
C PRO A 119 21.59 9.59 2.90
N ILE A 120 21.68 9.12 1.65
CA ILE A 120 21.51 7.71 1.30
C ILE A 120 22.82 7.20 0.69
N ALA A 121 23.28 6.05 1.17
CA ALA A 121 24.44 5.38 0.61
C ALA A 121 24.09 4.69 -0.73
N ASP A 122 25.09 4.49 -1.58
CA ASP A 122 24.91 3.94 -2.93
C ASP A 122 24.30 2.53 -2.93
N ASP A 123 24.66 1.70 -1.95
CA ASP A 123 24.12 0.36 -1.78
C ASP A 123 22.63 0.38 -1.39
N ALA A 124 22.24 1.31 -0.52
CA ALA A 124 20.84 1.54 -0.16
C ALA A 124 20.04 2.09 -1.35
N ALA A 125 20.60 3.01 -2.14
CA ALA A 125 19.98 3.52 -3.35
C ALA A 125 19.79 2.43 -4.42
N ALA A 126 20.79 1.56 -4.61
CA ALA A 126 20.70 0.41 -5.51
C ALA A 126 19.65 -0.61 -5.04
N ARG A 127 19.57 -0.86 -3.73
CA ARG A 127 18.52 -1.70 -3.13
C ARG A 127 17.13 -1.10 -3.32
N TYR A 128 16.99 0.21 -3.14
CA TYR A 128 15.74 0.92 -3.42
C TYR A 128 15.29 0.69 -4.87
N LEU A 129 16.17 0.91 -5.85
CA LEU A 129 15.85 0.71 -7.27
C LEU A 129 15.41 -0.72 -7.59
N ARG A 130 16.07 -1.71 -6.99
CA ARG A 130 15.75 -3.12 -7.20
C ARG A 130 14.39 -3.54 -6.64
N LEU A 131 13.96 -2.92 -5.54
CA LEU A 131 12.81 -3.39 -4.76
C LEU A 131 11.57 -2.51 -4.88
N ASN A 132 11.73 -1.20 -5.11
CA ASN A 132 10.64 -0.23 -5.04
C ASN A 132 9.45 -0.62 -5.94
N LEU A 133 9.64 -0.67 -7.25
CA LEU A 133 8.54 -0.99 -8.17
C LEU A 133 8.07 -2.45 -8.08
N PRO A 134 8.95 -3.47 -8.03
CA PRO A 134 8.49 -4.86 -7.94
C PRO A 134 7.64 -5.15 -6.70
N LEU A 135 8.04 -4.64 -5.53
CA LEU A 135 7.27 -4.85 -4.30
C LEU A 135 5.94 -4.13 -4.35
N HIS A 136 5.91 -2.85 -4.75
CA HIS A 136 4.66 -2.12 -4.85
C HIS A 136 3.70 -2.70 -5.90
N ALA A 137 4.22 -3.23 -7.01
CA ALA A 137 3.42 -3.93 -8.00
C ALA A 137 2.82 -5.23 -7.43
N LEU A 138 3.61 -6.01 -6.70
CA LEU A 138 3.12 -7.20 -6.00
C LEU A 138 1.97 -6.86 -5.04
N TYR A 139 2.12 -5.79 -4.25
CA TYR A 139 1.06 -5.34 -3.35
C TYR A 139 -0.17 -4.85 -4.12
N ALA A 140 0.00 -4.08 -5.19
CA ALA A 140 -1.09 -3.63 -6.05
C ALA A 140 -1.88 -4.83 -6.60
N CYS A 141 -1.20 -5.87 -7.08
CA CYS A 141 -1.83 -7.10 -7.55
C CYS A 141 -2.60 -7.81 -6.43
N PHE A 142 -2.01 -7.95 -5.24
CA PHE A 142 -2.66 -8.61 -4.11
C PHE A 142 -3.91 -7.86 -3.64
N TYR A 143 -3.81 -6.54 -3.49
CA TYR A 143 -4.95 -5.68 -3.12
C TYR A 143 -6.04 -5.67 -4.19
N THR A 144 -5.67 -5.68 -5.47
CA THR A 144 -6.63 -5.81 -6.58
C THR A 144 -7.36 -7.14 -6.51
N LEU A 145 -6.64 -8.25 -6.33
CA LEU A 145 -7.23 -9.57 -6.18
C LEU A 145 -8.20 -9.63 -5.00
N ALA A 146 -7.81 -9.10 -3.84
CA ALA A 146 -8.66 -9.02 -2.65
C ALA A 146 -9.93 -8.19 -2.92
N ALA A 147 -9.80 -7.02 -3.55
CA ALA A 147 -10.93 -6.16 -3.91
C ALA A 147 -11.89 -6.85 -4.90
N THR A 148 -11.36 -7.51 -5.93
CA THR A 148 -12.18 -8.26 -6.90
C THR A 148 -12.96 -9.39 -6.21
N TRP A 149 -12.34 -10.12 -5.30
CA TRP A 149 -13.04 -11.17 -4.56
C TRP A 149 -14.10 -10.61 -3.61
N LEU A 150 -13.82 -9.51 -2.89
CA LEU A 150 -14.84 -8.85 -2.06
C LEU A 150 -16.05 -8.41 -2.89
N LEU A 151 -15.83 -7.82 -4.06
CA LEU A 151 -16.91 -7.44 -4.97
C LEU A 151 -17.68 -8.65 -5.50
N ALA A 152 -17.00 -9.76 -5.80
CA ALA A 152 -17.63 -11.00 -6.22
C ALA A 152 -18.47 -11.64 -5.10
N GLU A 153 -18.04 -11.54 -3.83
CA GLU A 153 -18.85 -11.98 -2.68
C GLU A 153 -20.09 -11.10 -2.51
N LEU A 154 -19.94 -9.78 -2.61
CA LEU A 154 -21.05 -8.82 -2.55
C LEU A 154 -22.09 -9.02 -3.66
N ALA A 155 -21.65 -9.36 -4.87
CA ALA A 155 -22.56 -9.63 -5.99
C ALA A 155 -23.38 -10.92 -5.80
N ARG A 156 -23.05 -11.76 -4.81
CA ARG A 156 -23.72 -13.03 -4.49
C ARG A 156 -24.55 -12.97 -3.20
N THR A 157 -24.47 -11.88 -2.43
CA THR A 157 -25.30 -11.61 -1.24
C THR A 157 -26.57 -10.87 -1.60
#